data_AF-A0A7D9KFE1-F1
#
_entry.id   AF-A0A7D9KFE1-F1
#
_cell.length_a   1.000
_cell.length_b   1.000
_cell.length_c   1.000
_cell.angle_alpha   90.00
_cell.angle_beta   90.00
_cell.angle_gamma   90.00
#
_symmetry.space_group_name_H-M   'P 1'
#
loop_
_entity.id
_entity.type
_entity.pdbx_description
1 polymer ?
#
loop_
_entity_poly.entity_id
_entity_poly.type
_entity_poly.pdbx_seq_one_letter_code
_entity_poly.pdbx_strand_id
1 'polypeptide(L)' 'AISHDTRRFRFALQTPNHVLGLPVGKHMYLSARINDSLVIRPYTPVTSDDEIGYFDLVIK' A
#
# COMPACT_ATOMS: atom_id res chain seq x y z
N ALA A 1 8.28 11.11 11.54
CA ALA A 1 8.10 12.27 10.64
C ALA A 1 8.35 11.82 9.20
N ILE A 2 7.55 12.27 8.25
CA ILE A 2 7.79 12.08 6.82
C ILE A 2 8.97 12.98 6.42
N SER A 3 9.98 12.45 5.74
CA SER A 3 11.20 13.19 5.33
C SER A 3 10.98 14.01 4.05
N HIS A 4 12.02 14.68 3.58
CA HIS A 4 11.98 15.50 2.36
C HIS A 4 11.58 14.69 1.11
N ASP A 5 12.00 13.42 1.04
CA ASP A 5 11.79 12.48 -0.07
C ASP A 5 10.76 11.38 0.22
N THR A 6 10.41 11.12 1.48
CA THR A 6 9.39 10.12 1.81
C THR A 6 7.98 10.69 1.68
N ARG A 7 7.01 9.88 1.27
CA ARG A 7 5.58 10.23 1.27
C ARG A 7 4.76 9.06 1.81
N ARG A 8 3.64 9.40 2.44
CA ARG A 8 2.60 8.44 2.84
C ARG A 8 1.46 8.51 1.84
N PHE A 9 1.10 7.36 1.28
CA PHE A 9 -0.01 7.21 0.35
C PHE A 9 -1.10 6.38 1.02
N ARG A 10 -2.32 6.94 1.08
CA ARG A 10 -3.50 6.25 1.59
C ARG A 10 -4.37 5.80 0.43
N PHE A 11 -4.68 4.52 0.39
CA PHE A 11 -5.54 3.93 -0.63
C PHE A 11 -6.83 3.44 0.01
N ALA A 12 -7.97 3.79 -0.57
CA ALA A 12 -9.25 3.24 -0.16
C ALA A 12 -9.37 1.78 -0.61
N LEU A 13 -9.91 0.93 0.25
CA LEU A 13 -10.34 -0.42 -0.11
C LEU A 13 -11.68 -0.38 -0.85
N GLN A 14 -12.11 -1.51 -1.38
CA GLN A 14 -13.35 -1.61 -2.18
C GLN A 14 -14.58 -1.08 -1.45
N THR A 15 -14.63 -1.21 -0.12
CA THR A 15 -15.66 -0.59 0.72
C THR A 15 -15.06 -0.08 2.01
N PRO A 16 -15.73 0.85 2.72
CA PRO A 16 -15.32 1.32 4.04
C PRO A 16 -15.26 0.25 5.14
N ASN A 17 -15.88 -0.93 4.93
CA ASN A 17 -15.95 -2.02 5.91
C ASN A 17 -14.91 -3.14 5.67
N HIS A 18 -14.10 -3.05 4.62
CA HIS A 18 -13.09 -4.07 4.33
C HIS A 18 -11.83 -3.82 5.15
N VAL A 19 -11.11 -4.89 5.52
CA VAL A 19 -9.71 -4.82 5.96
C VAL A 19 -8.82 -5.30 4.82
N LEU A 20 -7.54 -4.97 4.84
CA LEU A 20 -6.63 -5.39 3.78
C LEU A 20 -6.45 -6.92 3.75
N GLY A 21 -6.38 -7.56 4.92
CA GLY A 21 -6.31 -9.01 5.07
C GLY A 21 -4.96 -9.57 4.65
N LEU A 22 -3.87 -8.83 4.88
CA LEU A 22 -2.52 -9.28 4.55
C LEU A 22 -1.89 -9.99 5.75
N PRO A 23 -1.65 -11.31 5.70
CA PRO A 23 -1.09 -12.03 6.84
C PRO A 23 0.30 -11.49 7.21
N VAL A 24 0.60 -11.50 8.51
CA VAL A 24 1.91 -11.07 9.03
C VAL A 24 3.03 -11.83 8.32
N GLY A 25 4.06 -11.10 7.88
CA GLY A 25 5.18 -11.65 7.11
C GLY A 25 4.94 -11.77 5.60
N LYS A 26 3.83 -11.24 5.08
CA LYS A 26 3.54 -11.15 3.64
C LYS A 26 3.64 -9.70 3.13
N HIS A 27 3.65 -9.55 1.81
CA HIS A 27 3.67 -8.27 1.09
C HIS A 27 2.68 -8.30 -0.08
N MET A 28 2.38 -7.12 -0.64
CA MET A 28 1.56 -6.95 -1.83
C MET A 28 2.39 -6.44 -3.01
N TYR A 29 1.86 -6.59 -4.22
CA TYR A 29 2.47 -6.00 -5.42
C TYR A 29 1.67 -4.79 -5.89
N LEU A 30 2.37 -3.68 -6.09
CA LEU A 30 1.86 -2.57 -6.91
C LEU A 30 2.37 -2.76 -8.34
N SER A 31 1.45 -2.67 -9.30
CA SER A 31 1.77 -2.74 -10.72
C SER A 31 1.25 -1.50 -11.45
N ALA A 32 2.06 -0.99 -12.36
CA ALA A 32 1.71 0.16 -13.21
C ALA A 32 2.39 0.03 -14.57
N ARG A 33 1.76 0.55 -15.62
CA ARG A 33 2.43 0.76 -16.91
C ARG A 33 3.16 2.10 -16.88
N ILE A 34 4.48 2.05 -17.05
CA ILE A 34 5.36 3.22 -17.08
C ILE A 34 6.21 3.09 -18.35
N ASN A 35 6.09 4.07 -19.26
CA ASN A 35 6.79 4.07 -20.55
C ASN A 35 6.59 2.75 -21.33
N ASP A 36 5.32 2.33 -21.48
CA ASP A 36 4.89 1.08 -22.12
C ASP A 36 5.42 -0.24 -21.50
N SER A 37 6.15 -0.16 -20.40
CA SER A 37 6.61 -1.31 -19.64
C SER A 37 5.74 -1.56 -18.41
N LEU A 38 5.41 -2.82 -18.16
CA LEU A 38 4.74 -3.23 -16.92
C LEU A 38 5.77 -3.27 -15.79
N VAL A 39 5.71 -2.32 -14.87
CA VAL A 39 6.55 -2.25 -13.68
C VAL A 39 5.79 -2.82 -12.50
N ILE A 40 6.38 -3.78 -11.81
CA ILE A 40 5.82 -4.42 -10.62
C ILE A 40 6.79 -4.26 -9.46
N ARG A 41 6.30 -3.82 -8.30
CA ARG A 41 7.11 -3.61 -7.08
C ARG A 41 6.41 -4.17 -5.85
N PRO A 42 7.12 -4.95 -5.01
CA PRO A 42 6.58 -5.40 -3.73
C PRO A 42 6.61 -4.27 -2.71
N TYR A 43 5.53 -4.14 -1.94
CA TYR A 43 5.44 -3.24 -0.79
C TYR A 43 4.77 -3.94 0.38
N THR A 44 5.24 -3.63 1.58
CA THR A 44 4.59 -4.03 2.83
C THR A 44 3.87 -2.79 3.40
N PRO A 45 2.56 -2.85 3.63
CA PRO A 45 1.81 -1.75 4.21
C PRO A 45 2.27 -1.47 5.64
N VAL A 46 2.08 -0.23 6.09
CA VAL A 46 2.38 0.19 7.47
C VAL A 46 1.16 0.16 8.39
N THR A 47 -0.01 -0.21 7.85
CA THR A 47 -1.27 -0.40 8.57
C THR A 47 -1.50 -1.88 8.88
N SER A 48 -2.09 -2.18 10.04
CA SER A 48 -2.57 -3.53 10.40
C SER A 48 -4.00 -3.76 9.91
N ASP A 49 -4.51 -4.98 10.08
CA ASP A 49 -5.91 -5.34 9.79
C ASP A 49 -6.92 -4.74 10.80
N ASP A 50 -6.46 -4.01 11.82
CA ASP A 50 -7.34 -3.24 12.72
C ASP A 50 -7.88 -1.97 12.04
N GLU A 51 -7.21 -1.50 10.99
CA GLU A 51 -7.62 -0.35 10.18
C GLU A 51 -8.61 -0.80 9.10
N ILE A 52 -9.79 -0.17 9.09
CA ILE A 52 -10.89 -0.55 8.20
C ILE A 52 -11.05 0.50 7.08
N GLY A 53 -11.22 0.01 5.86
CA GLY A 53 -11.59 0.80 4.68
C GLY A 53 -10.40 1.38 3.92
N TYR A 54 -9.18 1.24 4.41
CA TYR A 54 -7.97 1.76 3.76
C TYR A 54 -6.71 0.99 4.13
N PHE A 55 -5.62 1.26 3.40
CA PHE A 55 -4.26 0.92 3.82
C PHE A 55 -3.30 2.07 3.49
N ASP A 56 -2.22 2.19 4.26
CA ASP A 56 -1.16 3.17 4.00
C ASP A 56 0.12 2.50 3.53
N LEU A 57 0.76 3.10 2.52
CA LEU A 57 2.14 2.82 2.12
C LEU A 57 3.03 4.01 2.46
N VAL A 58 4.24 3.76 2.92
CA VAL A 58 5.28 4.77 3.11
C VAL A 58 6.39 4.47 2.10
N ILE A 59 6.56 5.36 1.14
CA ILE A 59 7.46 5.18 -0.01
C ILE A 59 8.41 6.38 -0.06
N LYS A 60 9.69 6.11 -0.31
CA LYS A 60 10.75 7.10 -0.52
C LYS A 60 11.01 7.28 -2.01
#